data_AF-A0A0F6W3Z0-F1
#
_entry.id   AF-A0A0F6W3Z0-F1
#
_cell.length_a   1.000
_cell.length_b   1.000
_cell.length_c   1.000
_cell.angle_alpha   90.00
_cell.angle_beta   90.00
_cell.angle_gamma   90.00
#
_symmetry.space_group_name_H-M   'P 1'
#
loop_
_entity.id
_entity.type
_entity.pdbx_description
1 polymer ?
#
loop_
_entity_poly.entity_id
_entity_poly.type
_entity_poly.pdbx_seq_one_letter_code
_entity_poly.pdbx_strand_id
1 'polypeptide(L)'
;MAIVLEYASLFVRRGTLEASYPGGFDAFWADCRSASFVADDQLARVGAMSSRDLGLIAADVRRRAPAIADHEIAIATREQSTRRWLSIGEIENTMCVWLVDTEPGAQFAACTGEMLMQGDDALQAAELASRIGALRPLGERALVVRGEAAVELDLWEDAPVVSVTSCFGRVAGFGPDASLRDELVAELVRAGWRRAPRR
;
A
#
# COMPACT_ATOMS: atom_id res chain seq x y z
N MET A 1 -15.35 4.98 -4.21
CA MET A 1 -14.42 4.46 -3.18
C MET A 1 -13.62 5.63 -2.66
N ALA A 2 -13.24 5.61 -1.38
CA ALA A 2 -12.58 6.73 -0.72
C ALA A 2 -11.28 6.23 -0.10
N ILE A 3 -10.16 6.83 -0.49
CA ILE A 3 -8.83 6.45 -0.01
C ILE A 3 -8.50 7.27 1.23
N VAL A 4 -8.08 6.62 2.31
CA VAL A 4 -7.66 7.29 3.55
C VAL A 4 -6.49 8.22 3.26
N LEU A 5 -6.61 9.44 3.77
CA LEU A 5 -5.60 10.48 3.71
C LEU A 5 -4.74 10.42 4.98
N GLU A 6 -3.43 10.23 4.85
CA GLU A 6 -2.52 10.45 5.98
C GLU A 6 -2.17 11.95 6.12
N TYR A 7 -0.99 12.28 6.65
CA TYR A 7 -0.55 13.65 6.84
C TYR A 7 -0.53 14.45 5.51
N ALA A 8 0.17 13.93 4.51
CA ALA A 8 0.13 14.42 3.15
C ALA A 8 0.15 13.23 2.18
N SER A 9 -0.49 13.38 1.02
CA SER A 9 -0.60 12.31 0.03
C SER A 9 -0.49 12.83 -1.38
N LEU A 10 0.25 12.09 -2.22
CA LEU A 10 0.25 12.25 -3.66
C LEU A 10 -0.79 11.31 -4.26
N PHE A 11 -1.59 11.82 -5.19
CA PHE A 11 -2.60 11.07 -5.93
C PHE A 11 -2.36 11.20 -7.43
N VAL A 12 -2.54 10.11 -8.15
CA VAL A 12 -2.59 10.07 -9.62
C VAL A 12 -3.77 9.20 -10.01
N ARG A 13 -4.49 9.57 -11.07
CA ARG A 13 -5.54 8.68 -11.61
C ARG A 13 -4.91 7.39 -12.11
N ARG A 14 -5.50 6.25 -11.74
CA ARG A 14 -5.02 4.94 -12.15
C ARG A 14 -4.97 4.82 -13.68
N GLY A 15 -6.04 5.24 -14.37
CA GLY A 15 -6.07 5.24 -15.84
C GLY A 15 -4.95 6.05 -16.49
N THR A 16 -4.51 7.15 -15.87
CA THR A 16 -3.37 7.94 -16.34
C THR A 16 -2.07 7.17 -16.20
N LEU A 17 -1.87 6.45 -15.09
CA LEU A 17 -0.70 5.60 -14.89
C LEU A 17 -0.68 4.44 -15.90
N GLU A 18 -1.80 3.75 -16.09
CA GLU A 18 -1.94 2.67 -17.08
C GLU A 18 -1.57 3.13 -18.49
N ALA A 19 -2.02 4.32 -18.89
CA ALA A 19 -1.82 4.82 -20.24
C ALA A 19 -0.43 5.45 -20.46
N SER A 20 0.15 6.08 -19.44
CA SER A 20 1.26 7.02 -19.63
C SER A 20 2.52 6.71 -18.82
N TYR A 21 2.44 5.85 -17.80
CA TYR A 21 3.62 5.43 -17.05
C TYR A 21 4.33 4.29 -17.80
N PRO A 22 5.67 4.30 -17.94
CA PRO A 22 6.39 3.19 -18.57
C PRO A 22 6.14 1.87 -17.83
N GLY A 23 5.50 0.90 -18.50
CA GLY A 23 5.09 -0.36 -17.88
C GLY A 23 3.76 -0.30 -17.12
N GLY A 24 3.00 0.79 -17.27
CA GLY A 24 1.65 0.95 -16.72
C GLY A 24 1.61 1.15 -15.22
N PHE A 25 0.43 0.91 -14.64
CA PHE A 25 0.21 1.03 -13.19
C PHE A 25 1.10 0.10 -12.37
N ASP A 26 1.28 -1.15 -12.83
CA ASP A 26 2.07 -2.16 -12.12
C ASP A 26 3.54 -1.76 -11.98
N ALA A 27 4.11 -1.14 -13.01
CA ALA A 27 5.47 -0.62 -12.95
C ALA A 27 5.59 0.59 -12.00
N PHE A 28 4.61 1.52 -12.02
CA PHE A 28 4.58 2.63 -11.08
C PHE A 28 4.52 2.14 -9.63
N TRP A 29 3.69 1.13 -9.36
CA TRP A 29 3.60 0.47 -8.07
C TRP A 29 4.96 -0.10 -7.64
N ALA A 30 5.60 -0.89 -8.51
CA ALA A 30 6.90 -1.49 -8.23
C ALA A 30 8.01 -0.45 -7.98
N ASP A 31 7.94 0.69 -8.66
CA ASP A 31 8.90 1.79 -8.51
C ASP A 31 8.68 2.60 -7.24
N CYS A 32 7.43 2.80 -6.78
CA CYS A 32 7.15 3.66 -5.64
C CYS A 32 7.68 3.11 -4.31
N ARG A 33 7.78 1.77 -4.16
CA ARG A 33 8.27 1.01 -2.98
C ARG A 33 7.81 1.52 -1.59
N SER A 34 6.79 2.38 -1.53
CA SER A 34 6.35 3.01 -0.29
C SER A 34 5.35 2.11 0.41
N ALA A 35 5.57 1.85 1.70
CA ALA A 35 4.61 1.14 2.53
C ALA A 35 3.24 1.86 2.61
N SER A 36 3.20 3.16 2.32
CA SER A 36 2.00 4.00 2.31
C SER A 36 1.24 4.02 0.98
N PHE A 37 1.69 3.26 -0.03
CA PHE A 37 0.98 3.23 -1.31
C PHE A 37 -0.34 2.47 -1.20
N VAL A 38 -1.37 3.03 -1.83
CA VAL A 38 -2.74 2.51 -1.88
C VAL A 38 -3.33 2.80 -3.24
N ALA A 39 -4.12 1.89 -3.81
CA ALA A 39 -4.90 2.22 -4.99
C ALA A 39 -6.28 1.56 -4.97
N ASP A 40 -7.28 2.26 -5.47
CA ASP A 40 -8.56 1.68 -5.87
C ASP A 40 -8.63 1.58 -7.41
N ASP A 41 -9.83 1.37 -7.95
CA ASP A 41 -10.04 1.28 -9.40
C ASP A 41 -9.76 2.60 -10.15
N GLN A 42 -9.75 3.73 -9.44
CA GLN A 42 -9.71 5.07 -10.03
C GLN A 42 -8.48 5.88 -9.65
N LEU A 43 -7.94 5.69 -8.45
CA LEU A 43 -6.90 6.50 -7.84
C LEU A 43 -5.76 5.62 -7.33
N ALA A 44 -4.54 6.07 -7.57
CA ALA A 44 -3.34 5.60 -6.89
C ALA A 44 -2.84 6.69 -5.95
N ARG A 45 -2.46 6.31 -4.74
CA ARG A 45 -2.10 7.19 -3.63
C ARG A 45 -0.76 6.78 -3.05
N VAL A 46 0.09 7.74 -2.75
CA VAL A 46 1.34 7.56 -2.00
C VAL A 46 1.35 8.53 -0.83
N GLY A 47 1.44 8.01 0.39
CA GLY A 47 1.54 8.82 1.60
C GLY A 47 2.94 9.23 1.97
N ALA A 48 3.09 10.40 2.59
CA ALA A 48 4.33 10.79 3.24
C ALA A 48 4.07 11.67 4.47
N MET A 49 5.06 11.67 5.36
CA MET A 49 5.07 12.53 6.55
C MET A 49 5.45 13.98 6.24
N SER A 50 5.84 14.28 4.99
CA SER A 50 6.25 15.60 4.55
C SER A 50 5.80 15.87 3.12
N SER A 51 5.26 17.07 2.88
CA SER A 51 4.93 17.54 1.53
C SER A 51 6.18 17.70 0.65
N ARG A 52 7.36 17.89 1.25
CA ARG A 52 8.63 17.91 0.53
C ARG A 52 8.92 16.57 -0.15
N ASP A 53 8.70 15.46 0.56
CA ASP A 53 8.95 14.11 0.03
C ASP A 53 7.99 13.80 -1.11
N LEU A 54 6.73 14.23 -1.00
CA LEU A 54 5.76 14.13 -2.10
C LEU A 54 6.17 14.95 -3.32
N GLY A 55 6.80 16.11 -3.11
CA GLY A 55 7.37 16.90 -4.20
C GLY A 55 8.47 16.15 -4.95
N LEU A 56 9.33 15.43 -4.23
CA LEU A 56 10.37 14.57 -4.80
C LEU A 56 9.78 13.39 -5.56
N ILE A 57 8.77 12.72 -4.99
CA ILE A 57 8.06 11.62 -5.65
C ILE A 57 7.37 12.12 -6.93
N ALA A 58 6.68 13.26 -6.86
CA ALA A 58 6.04 13.87 -8.04
C ALA A 58 7.06 14.22 -9.13
N ALA A 59 8.23 14.74 -8.76
CA ALA A 59 9.31 15.02 -9.71
C ALA A 59 9.86 13.72 -10.33
N ASP A 60 9.96 12.63 -9.56
CA ASP A 60 10.36 11.32 -10.06
C ASP A 60 9.38 10.77 -11.10
N VAL A 61 8.08 10.81 -10.79
CA VAL A 61 7.01 10.41 -11.70
C VAL A 61 7.09 11.17 -13.01
N ARG A 62 7.22 12.50 -12.96
CA ARG A 62 7.35 13.33 -14.17
C ARG A 62 8.58 13.00 -15.00
N ARG A 63 9.71 12.72 -14.33
CA ARG A 63 10.96 12.39 -15.01
C ARG A 63 10.85 11.06 -15.77
N ARG A 64 10.17 10.07 -15.19
CA ARG A 64 9.97 8.75 -15.79
C ARG A 64 8.84 8.74 -16.83
N ALA A 65 7.76 9.49 -16.57
CA ALA A 65 6.55 9.51 -17.36
C ALA A 65 6.21 10.94 -17.81
N PRO A 66 7.00 11.56 -18.71
CA PRO A 66 6.82 12.95 -19.13
C PRO A 66 5.49 13.21 -19.88
N ALA A 67 4.81 12.15 -20.33
CA ALA A 67 3.47 12.23 -20.92
C ALA A 67 2.37 12.50 -19.88
N ILE A 68 2.62 12.25 -18.59
CA ILE A 68 1.67 12.57 -17.52
C ILE A 68 1.67 14.08 -17.32
N ALA A 69 0.55 14.71 -17.69
CA ALA A 69 0.38 16.15 -17.53
C ALA A 69 0.37 16.54 -16.05
N ASP A 70 0.84 17.75 -15.75
CA ASP A 70 0.94 18.24 -14.36
C ASP A 70 -0.39 18.18 -13.60
N HIS A 71 -1.49 18.44 -14.28
CA HIS A 71 -2.82 18.45 -13.68
C HIS A 71 -3.35 17.07 -13.32
N GLU A 72 -2.72 15.99 -13.79
CA GLU A 72 -3.05 14.61 -13.44
C GLU A 72 -2.44 14.16 -12.11
N ILE A 73 -1.47 14.92 -11.58
CA ILE A 73 -0.87 14.67 -10.28
C ILE A 73 -1.43 15.67 -9.28
N ALA A 74 -1.97 15.17 -8.17
CA ALA A 74 -2.41 15.97 -7.04
C ALA A 74 -1.59 15.64 -5.80
N ILE A 75 -1.31 16.67 -5.02
CA ILE A 75 -0.95 16.56 -3.60
C ILE A 75 -2.14 17.05 -2.78
N ALA A 76 -2.51 16.29 -1.76
CA ALA A 76 -3.58 16.63 -0.81
C ALA A 76 -3.10 16.50 0.65
N THR A 77 -3.60 17.40 1.49
CA THR A 77 -3.49 17.41 2.96
C THR A 77 -4.89 17.49 3.55
N ARG A 78 -5.04 17.39 4.88
CA ARG A 78 -6.36 17.43 5.54
C ARG A 78 -7.14 18.71 5.23
N GLU A 79 -6.43 19.79 4.92
CA GLU A 79 -7.00 21.11 4.69
C GLU A 79 -7.34 21.35 3.22
N GLN A 80 -6.58 20.77 2.28
CA GLN A 80 -6.71 21.13 0.86
C GLN A 80 -6.10 20.11 -0.10
N SER A 81 -6.57 20.18 -1.35
CA SER A 81 -5.96 19.54 -2.51
C SER A 81 -5.40 20.60 -3.46
N THR A 82 -4.26 20.29 -4.08
CA THR A 82 -3.70 21.09 -5.20
C THR A 82 -4.53 20.98 -6.49
N ARG A 83 -5.49 20.04 -6.56
CA ARG A 83 -6.31 19.77 -7.74
C ARG A 83 -7.79 19.67 -7.41
N ARG A 84 -8.61 20.22 -8.31
CA ARG A 84 -10.08 20.29 -8.18
C ARG A 84 -10.82 19.00 -8.52
N TRP A 85 -10.14 17.97 -9.01
CA TRP A 85 -10.76 16.67 -9.31
C TRP A 85 -10.76 15.73 -8.11
N LEU A 86 -10.26 16.18 -6.95
CA LEU A 86 -10.35 15.48 -5.68
C LEU A 86 -11.30 16.19 -4.73
N SER A 87 -12.16 15.42 -4.10
CA SER A 87 -12.90 15.79 -2.90
C SER A 87 -12.13 15.29 -1.68
N ILE A 88 -12.18 16.06 -0.59
CA ILE A 88 -11.61 15.71 0.71
C ILE A 88 -12.74 15.81 1.73
N GLY A 89 -12.83 14.83 2.64
CA GLY A 89 -13.77 14.90 3.75
C GLY A 89 -13.67 13.71 4.69
N GLU A 90 -14.42 13.77 5.78
CA GLU A 90 -14.40 12.73 6.81
C GLU A 90 -15.47 11.66 6.56
N ILE A 91 -15.07 10.40 6.70
CA ILE A 91 -15.93 9.22 6.66
C ILE A 91 -15.64 8.44 7.95
N GLU A 92 -16.65 8.26 8.80
CA GLU A 92 -16.52 7.57 10.10
C GLU A 92 -15.30 8.05 10.92
N ASN A 93 -15.12 9.38 11.01
CA ASN A 93 -14.01 10.06 11.69
C ASN A 93 -12.61 9.86 11.07
N THR A 94 -12.54 9.35 9.84
CA THR A 94 -11.28 9.18 9.09
C THR A 94 -11.27 10.13 7.90
N MET A 95 -10.21 10.93 7.78
CA MET A 95 -10.04 11.81 6.64
C MET A 95 -9.76 10.99 5.38
N CYS A 96 -10.56 11.20 4.34
CA CYS A 96 -10.51 10.45 3.10
C CYS A 96 -10.50 11.36 1.88
N VAL A 97 -10.08 10.81 0.75
CA VAL A 97 -10.05 11.45 -0.57
C VAL A 97 -10.76 10.57 -1.58
N TRP A 98 -11.58 11.17 -2.43
CA TRP A 98 -12.25 10.50 -3.54
C TRP A 98 -12.34 11.42 -4.75
N LEU A 99 -12.71 10.89 -5.92
CA LEU A 99 -12.93 11.71 -7.10
C LEU A 99 -14.15 12.61 -6.94
N VAL A 100 -14.06 13.84 -7.43
CA VAL A 100 -15.24 14.72 -7.57
C VAL A 100 -16.29 14.03 -8.43
N ASP A 101 -17.56 14.28 -8.11
CA ASP A 101 -18.75 13.67 -8.74
C ASP A 101 -18.87 12.15 -8.54
N THR A 102 -18.12 11.57 -7.61
CA THR A 102 -18.29 10.17 -7.18
C THR A 102 -18.78 10.09 -5.74
N GLU A 103 -19.57 9.05 -5.43
CA GLU A 103 -19.86 8.73 -4.04
C GLU A 103 -18.62 8.11 -3.37
N PRO A 104 -18.22 8.57 -2.18
CA PRO A 104 -17.04 8.05 -1.51
C PRO A 104 -17.13 6.54 -1.26
N GLY A 105 -18.30 5.99 -0.96
CA GLY A 105 -18.45 4.55 -0.70
C GLY A 105 -17.61 4.07 0.49
N ALA A 106 -17.15 2.81 0.45
CA ALA A 106 -16.32 2.24 1.51
C ALA A 106 -14.92 2.88 1.58
N GLN A 107 -14.40 2.97 2.81
CA GLN A 107 -13.05 3.46 3.08
C GLN A 107 -11.99 2.44 2.65
N PHE A 108 -10.93 2.94 2.04
CA PHE A 108 -9.80 2.17 1.57
C PHE A 108 -8.53 2.73 2.19
N ALA A 109 -8.03 2.06 3.23
CA ALA A 109 -6.86 2.50 3.98
C ALA A 109 -5.57 1.90 3.43
N ALA A 110 -4.44 2.58 3.70
CA ALA A 110 -3.15 1.92 3.55
C ALA A 110 -3.10 0.70 4.45
N CYS A 111 -2.53 -0.36 3.90
CA CYS A 111 -2.30 -1.60 4.61
C CYS A 111 -1.55 -1.29 5.90
N THR A 112 -2.18 -1.45 7.05
CA THR A 112 -1.44 -1.46 8.31
C THR A 112 -0.66 -2.76 8.36
N GLY A 113 0.64 -2.65 8.13
CA GLY A 113 1.58 -3.75 8.37
C GLY A 113 1.72 -3.97 9.87
N GLU A 114 1.75 -5.23 10.30
CA GLU A 114 2.23 -5.60 11.62
C GLU A 114 3.69 -6.01 11.48
N MET A 115 4.56 -5.27 12.15
CA MET A 115 5.98 -5.60 12.22
C MET A 115 6.22 -6.55 13.39
N LEU A 116 6.79 -7.70 13.09
CA LEU A 116 7.19 -8.71 14.05
C LEU A 116 8.72 -8.76 14.09
N MET A 117 9.30 -8.74 15.28
CA MET A 117 10.74 -8.77 15.54
C MET A 117 11.09 -10.00 16.37
N GLN A 118 12.38 -10.35 16.39
CA GLN A 118 12.96 -11.39 17.26
C GLN A 118 12.45 -12.81 16.96
N GLY A 119 12.40 -13.19 15.69
CA GLY A 119 12.34 -14.59 15.28
C GLY A 119 13.71 -15.26 15.21
N ASP A 120 13.73 -16.58 15.01
CA ASP A 120 14.98 -17.35 14.87
C ASP A 120 15.60 -17.18 13.47
N ASP A 121 14.77 -17.17 12.42
CA ASP A 121 15.19 -17.07 11.01
C ASP A 121 14.01 -16.67 10.10
N ALA A 122 14.26 -15.86 9.06
CA ALA A 122 13.31 -15.54 8.00
C ALA A 122 12.79 -16.79 7.26
N LEU A 123 13.60 -17.86 7.16
CA LEU A 123 13.16 -19.13 6.57
C LEU A 123 12.01 -19.75 7.34
N GLN A 124 12.05 -19.70 8.68
CA GLN A 124 10.97 -20.19 9.53
C GLN A 124 9.67 -19.41 9.26
N ALA A 125 9.74 -18.08 9.09
CA ALA A 125 8.57 -17.28 8.76
C ALA A 125 7.96 -17.68 7.41
N ALA A 126 8.79 -17.92 6.39
CA ALA A 126 8.35 -18.40 5.09
C ALA A 126 7.70 -19.79 5.15
N GLU A 127 8.28 -20.72 5.92
CA GLU A 127 7.71 -22.05 6.16
C GLU A 127 6.33 -21.95 6.84
N LEU A 128 6.22 -21.17 7.91
CA LEU A 128 4.95 -20.94 8.62
C LEU A 128 3.89 -20.38 7.68
N ALA A 129 4.26 -19.38 6.88
CA ALA A 129 3.40 -18.76 5.89
C ALA A 129 2.90 -19.76 4.83
N SER A 130 3.77 -20.65 4.35
CA SER A 130 3.41 -21.69 3.36
C SER A 130 2.37 -22.70 3.86
N ARG A 131 2.21 -22.83 5.18
CA ARG A 131 1.17 -23.67 5.79
C ARG A 131 -0.21 -23.00 5.79
N ILE A 132 -0.24 -21.67 5.79
CA ILE A 132 -1.46 -20.86 5.86
C ILE A 132 -1.98 -20.58 4.45
N GLY A 133 -1.07 -20.39 3.48
CA GLY A 133 -1.42 -20.12 2.09
C GLY A 133 -0.29 -20.42 1.12
N ALA A 134 -0.56 -20.29 -0.18
CA ALA A 134 0.44 -20.47 -1.22
C ALA A 134 1.45 -19.32 -1.18
N LEU A 135 2.72 -19.63 -0.96
CA LEU A 135 3.80 -18.65 -0.96
C LEU A 135 4.30 -18.40 -2.39
N ARG A 136 4.36 -17.14 -2.81
CA ARG A 136 4.90 -16.72 -4.12
C ARG A 136 6.03 -15.72 -3.93
N PRO A 137 7.23 -15.96 -4.46
CA PRO A 137 8.34 -15.02 -4.35
C PRO A 137 8.07 -13.75 -5.18
N LEU A 138 8.46 -12.60 -4.64
CA LEU A 138 8.35 -11.27 -5.26
C LEU A 138 9.63 -10.46 -4.97
N GLY A 139 10.75 -10.86 -5.56
CA GLY A 139 12.06 -10.27 -5.27
C GLY A 139 12.50 -10.56 -3.85
N GLU A 140 12.79 -9.52 -3.06
CA GLU A 140 13.15 -9.58 -1.63
C GLU A 140 11.92 -9.81 -0.71
N ARG A 141 10.75 -10.05 -1.30
CA ARG A 141 9.47 -10.21 -0.60
C ARG A 141 8.83 -11.53 -0.97
N ALA A 142 7.85 -11.94 -0.18
CA ALA A 142 6.98 -13.05 -0.52
C ALA A 142 5.51 -12.67 -0.38
N LEU A 143 4.66 -13.25 -1.21
CA LEU A 143 3.22 -13.11 -1.15
C LEU A 143 2.61 -14.40 -0.64
N VAL A 144 1.80 -14.32 0.41
CA VAL A 144 0.98 -15.43 0.92
C VAL A 144 -0.42 -15.28 0.37
N VAL A 145 -0.88 -16.28 -0.40
CA VAL A 145 -2.19 -16.23 -1.08
C VAL A 145 -3.11 -17.34 -0.57
N ARG A 146 -4.36 -16.98 -0.26
CA ARG A 146 -5.41 -17.94 0.12
C ARG A 146 -6.75 -17.53 -0.50
N GLY A 147 -7.20 -18.24 -1.54
CA GLY A 147 -8.40 -17.84 -2.29
C GLY A 147 -8.17 -16.49 -2.98
N GLU A 148 -9.05 -15.52 -2.74
CA GLU A 148 -8.93 -14.12 -3.22
C GLU A 148 -8.21 -13.20 -2.23
N ALA A 149 -7.70 -13.75 -1.12
CA ALA A 149 -6.91 -13.01 -0.14
C ALA A 149 -5.41 -13.10 -0.42
N ALA A 150 -4.69 -11.99 -0.20
CA ALA A 150 -3.24 -11.97 -0.25
C ALA A 150 -2.63 -11.11 0.87
N VAL A 151 -1.47 -11.51 1.37
CA VAL A 151 -0.67 -10.78 2.37
C VAL A 151 0.78 -10.76 1.90
N GLU A 152 1.43 -9.61 2.00
CA GLU A 152 2.84 -9.43 1.69
C GLU A 152 3.68 -9.65 2.95
N LEU A 153 4.77 -10.38 2.77
CA LEU A 153 5.81 -10.63 3.73
C LEU A 153 7.09 -9.96 3.24
N ASP A 154 7.51 -8.90 3.93
CA ASP A 154 8.89 -8.42 3.81
C ASP A 154 9.75 -9.24 4.77
N LEU A 155 10.69 -10.00 4.20
CA LEU A 155 11.68 -10.77 4.94
C LEU A 155 13.00 -10.00 4.88
N TRP A 156 13.57 -9.64 6.03
CA TRP A 156 14.89 -9.03 6.07
C TRP A 156 15.91 -10.11 6.43
N GLU A 157 16.84 -10.42 5.54
CA GLU A 157 17.83 -11.49 5.79
C GLU A 157 18.83 -11.09 6.89
N ASP A 158 19.14 -9.79 6.99
CA ASP A 158 20.12 -9.26 7.94
C ASP A 158 19.54 -8.98 9.35
N ALA A 159 18.22 -9.13 9.53
CA ALA A 159 17.55 -8.87 10.78
C ALA A 159 16.35 -9.81 10.96
N PRO A 160 16.12 -10.41 12.15
CA PRO A 160 14.97 -11.28 12.39
C PRO A 160 13.68 -10.46 12.52
N VAL A 161 13.29 -9.80 11.43
CA VAL A 161 12.14 -8.91 11.33
C VAL A 161 11.32 -9.33 10.12
N VAL A 162 10.03 -9.45 10.35
CA VAL A 162 9.04 -9.76 9.32
C VAL A 162 7.98 -8.68 9.38
N SER A 163 7.73 -8.02 8.24
CA SER A 163 6.56 -7.16 8.10
C SER A 163 5.44 -7.93 7.43
N VAL A 164 4.30 -8.05 8.11
CA VAL A 164 3.10 -8.72 7.58
C VAL A 164 2.10 -7.67 7.19
N THR A 165 1.89 -7.48 5.89
CA THR A 165 1.08 -6.38 5.37
C THR A 165 -0.05 -6.89 4.50
N SER A 166 -1.31 -6.66 4.88
CA SER A 166 -2.48 -7.04 4.05
C SER A 166 -2.35 -6.44 2.65
N CYS A 167 -2.63 -7.18 1.60
CA CYS A 167 -2.61 -6.61 0.25
C CYS A 167 -3.94 -5.90 -0.04
N PHE A 168 -3.96 -4.57 -0.06
CA PHE A 168 -5.06 -3.81 -0.62
C PHE A 168 -4.77 -3.61 -2.12
N GLY A 169 -5.45 -4.35 -3.00
CA GLY A 169 -5.33 -4.20 -4.46
C GLY A 169 -3.95 -4.51 -5.08
N ARG A 170 -3.01 -5.12 -4.33
CA ARG A 170 -1.58 -5.25 -4.68
C ARG A 170 -1.25 -6.25 -5.79
N VAL A 171 -2.17 -7.12 -6.17
CA VAL A 171 -2.02 -8.10 -7.25
C VAL A 171 -3.38 -8.22 -7.93
N ALA A 172 -3.42 -8.07 -9.27
CA ALA A 172 -4.66 -8.03 -10.02
C ALA A 172 -5.64 -9.16 -9.59
N GLY A 173 -6.79 -8.78 -9.03
CA GLY A 173 -7.88 -9.69 -8.65
C GLY A 173 -7.95 -10.13 -7.18
N PHE A 174 -7.08 -9.65 -6.28
CA PHE A 174 -7.14 -10.02 -4.85
C PHE A 174 -7.73 -8.89 -3.99
N GLY A 175 -8.68 -9.25 -3.12
CA GLY A 175 -9.31 -8.35 -2.16
C GLY A 175 -8.56 -8.32 -0.83
N PRO A 176 -8.77 -7.26 -0.02
CA PRO A 176 -8.18 -7.23 1.30
C PRO A 176 -8.81 -8.27 2.23
N ASP A 177 -7.97 -9.00 2.94
CA ASP A 177 -8.41 -9.94 3.96
C ASP A 177 -7.61 -9.74 5.25
N ALA A 178 -8.24 -9.08 6.21
CA ALA A 178 -7.68 -8.93 7.55
C ALA A 178 -7.53 -10.28 8.25
N SER A 179 -8.37 -11.28 7.95
CA SER A 179 -8.33 -12.59 8.59
C SER A 179 -7.06 -13.38 8.22
N LEU A 180 -6.64 -13.35 6.95
CA LEU A 180 -5.39 -13.98 6.51
C LEU A 180 -4.18 -13.34 7.18
N ARG A 181 -4.15 -12.00 7.28
CA ARG A 181 -3.08 -11.29 7.98
C ARG A 181 -3.06 -11.65 9.47
N ASP A 182 -4.20 -11.57 10.13
CA ASP A 182 -4.30 -11.78 11.58
C ASP A 182 -3.95 -13.22 11.96
N GLU A 183 -4.33 -14.20 11.13
CA GLU A 183 -3.93 -15.60 11.30
C GLU A 183 -2.43 -15.79 11.14
N LEU A 184 -1.82 -15.19 10.10
CA LEU A 184 -0.38 -15.24 9.88
C LEU A 184 0.40 -14.60 11.02
N VAL A 185 -0.04 -13.44 11.51
CA VAL A 185 0.52 -12.80 12.70
C VAL A 185 0.38 -13.71 13.93
N ALA A 186 -0.78 -14.34 14.13
CA ALA A 186 -1.01 -15.23 15.26
C ALA A 186 -0.14 -16.50 15.22
N GLU A 187 0.09 -17.07 14.04
CA GLU A 187 1.00 -18.21 13.83
C GLU A 187 2.45 -17.82 14.12
N LEU A 188 2.92 -16.68 13.59
CA LEU A 188 4.27 -16.18 13.86
C LEU A 188 4.48 -15.92 15.35
N VAL A 189 3.51 -15.29 16.02
CA VAL A 189 3.59 -15.07 17.48
C VAL A 189 3.62 -16.38 18.27
N ARG A 190 2.84 -17.38 17.87
CA ARG A 190 2.89 -18.72 18.47
C ARG A 190 4.23 -19.42 18.28
N ALA A 191 4.92 -19.14 17.17
CA ALA A 191 6.26 -19.62 16.89
C ALA A 191 7.37 -18.82 17.62
N GLY A 192 7.02 -17.82 18.43
CA GLY A 192 7.96 -17.08 19.28
C GLY A 192 8.27 -15.66 18.80
N TRP A 193 7.75 -15.23 17.64
CA TRP A 193 7.93 -13.88 17.14
C TRP A 193 7.23 -12.85 18.03
N ARG A 194 7.81 -11.66 18.19
CA ARG A 194 7.25 -10.60 19.04
C ARG A 194 6.79 -9.42 18.21
N ARG A 195 5.65 -8.84 18.56
CA ARG A 195 5.20 -7.58 17.93
C ARG A 195 6.18 -6.45 18.26
N ALA A 196 6.54 -5.69 17.24
CA ALA A 196 7.27 -4.45 17.44
C ALA A 196 6.44 -3.49 18.32
N PRO A 197 7.07 -2.71 19.21
CA PRO A 197 6.37 -1.66 19.92
C PRO A 197 5.76 -0.69 18.90
N ARG A 198 4.46 -0.44 18.99
CA ARG A 198 3.82 0.64 18.23
C ARG A 198 4.40 1.96 18.73
N ARG A 199 5.08 2.70 17.86
CA ARG A 199 5.60 4.04 18.15
C ARG A 199 4.51 5.08 18.04
#